data_AF-A0A8T0XBZ1-F1
#
_entry.id   AF-A0A8T0XBZ1-F1
#
_cell.length_a   1.000
_cell.length_b   1.000
_cell.length_c   1.000
_cell.angle_alpha   90.00
_cell.angle_beta   90.00
_cell.angle_gamma   90.00
#
_symmetry.space_group_name_H-M   'P 1'
#
loop_
_entity.id
_entity.type
_entity.pdbx_description
1 polymer ?
#
loop_
_entity_poly.entity_id
_entity_poly.type
_entity_poly.pdbx_seq_one_letter_code
_entity_poly.pdbx_strand_id
1 'polypeptide(L)'
;MTGLKQMALLDAQRSPPAWLRRLLETNFFEKCSDHPEAWRSTRSAGCCNFFCTTCAGRALCSRCLGDHAGHEIIQIRKSSSHCLVKVEDLHHLLNVSLVQTYIINGAPAVFLDERSMSGKGKKPGAETECEECGRGLQDAGSLFCSLGCKAKGIEDRLDFNVSFAVDPRRDSSGEESESASDDEDSEDLNLTRV
;
A
#
# COMPACT_ATOMS: atom_id res chain seq x y z
N MET A 1 -16.37 11.01 -28.45
CA MET A 1 -16.07 12.15 -27.56
C MET A 1 -16.88 11.98 -26.30
N THR A 2 -16.25 11.58 -25.19
CA THR A 2 -16.89 11.50 -23.87
C THR A 2 -17.30 12.91 -23.45
N GLY A 3 -18.57 13.11 -23.08
CA GLY A 3 -19.07 14.44 -22.69
C GLY A 3 -18.45 14.92 -21.37
N LEU A 4 -18.35 16.24 -21.17
CA LEU A 4 -17.80 16.87 -19.96
C LEU A 4 -18.38 16.31 -18.65
N LYS A 5 -19.68 15.98 -18.63
CA LYS A 5 -20.35 15.35 -17.48
C LYS A 5 -19.81 13.94 -17.18
N GLN A 6 -19.48 13.17 -18.21
CA GLN A 6 -18.90 11.83 -18.08
C GLN A 6 -17.49 11.92 -17.49
N MET A 7 -16.69 12.87 -17.95
CA MET A 7 -15.33 13.08 -17.45
C MET A 7 -15.34 13.50 -15.97
N ALA A 8 -16.22 14.44 -15.58
CA ALA A 8 -16.36 14.87 -14.20
C ALA A 8 -16.80 13.74 -13.25
N LEU A 9 -17.66 12.84 -13.72
CA LEU A 9 -18.13 11.69 -12.94
C LEU A 9 -17.01 10.64 -12.75
N LEU A 10 -16.21 10.40 -13.80
CA LEU A 10 -15.03 9.54 -13.72
C LEU A 10 -13.94 10.15 -12.81
N ASP A 11 -13.76 11.47 -12.86
CA ASP A 11 -12.87 12.22 -11.96
C ASP A 11 -13.29 12.07 -10.49
N ALA A 12 -14.58 12.23 -10.20
CA ALA A 12 -15.10 12.06 -8.85
C ALA A 12 -14.88 10.62 -8.34
N GLN A 13 -15.07 9.62 -9.20
CA GLN A 13 -14.87 8.21 -8.83
C GLN A 13 -13.39 7.85 -8.62
N ARG A 14 -12.46 8.44 -9.38
CA ARG A 14 -11.01 8.19 -9.19
C ARG A 14 -10.39 8.99 -8.06
N SER A 15 -11.07 10.05 -7.60
CA SER A 15 -10.50 10.97 -6.64
C SER A 15 -10.03 10.26 -5.36
N PRO A 16 -8.85 10.61 -4.82
CA PRO A 16 -8.38 10.05 -3.57
C PRO A 16 -9.40 10.31 -2.45
N PRO A 17 -9.72 9.32 -1.59
CA PRO A 17 -10.57 9.56 -0.44
C PRO A 17 -10.02 10.69 0.43
N ALA A 18 -10.90 11.54 0.98
CA ALA A 18 -10.49 12.72 1.74
C ALA A 18 -9.56 12.39 2.93
N TRP A 19 -9.75 11.21 3.53
CA TRP A 19 -8.92 10.72 4.64
C TRP A 19 -7.50 10.35 4.20
N LEU A 20 -7.24 10.03 2.92
CA LEU A 20 -5.91 9.64 2.45
C LEU A 20 -4.93 10.81 2.56
N ARG A 21 -5.35 12.03 2.20
CA ARG A 21 -4.52 13.23 2.39
C ARG A 21 -4.13 13.40 3.86
N ARG A 22 -5.10 13.24 4.76
CA ARG A 22 -4.86 13.29 6.22
C ARG A 22 -3.91 12.20 6.68
N LEU A 23 -4.06 10.97 6.18
CA LEU A 23 -3.16 9.87 6.50
C LEU A 23 -1.70 10.21 6.11
N LEU A 24 -1.49 10.76 4.92
CA LEU A 24 -0.17 11.11 4.40
C LEU A 24 0.49 12.28 5.16
N GLU A 25 -0.30 13.23 5.66
CA GLU A 25 0.16 14.39 6.44
C GLU A 25 0.36 14.08 7.94
N THR A 26 -0.14 12.94 8.42
CA THR A 26 -0.14 12.62 9.85
C THR A 26 1.23 12.16 10.33
N ASN A 27 1.71 12.77 11.42
CA ASN A 27 2.89 12.29 12.14
C ASN A 27 2.52 11.10 13.02
N PHE A 28 3.12 9.94 12.71
CA PHE A 28 2.98 8.72 13.49
C PHE A 28 4.17 8.51 14.44
N PHE A 29 3.96 7.66 15.44
CA PHE A 29 4.94 7.27 16.45
C PHE A 29 5.33 8.42 17.39
N GLU A 30 4.49 9.45 17.49
CA GLU A 30 4.58 10.48 18.51
C GLU A 30 3.87 10.05 19.81
N LYS A 31 4.13 10.80 20.87
CA LYS A 31 3.49 10.60 22.17
C LYS A 31 2.02 10.99 22.09
N CYS A 32 1.13 10.11 22.58
CA CYS A 32 -0.29 10.43 22.68
C CYS A 32 -0.53 11.58 23.67
N SER A 33 -1.24 12.63 23.24
CA SER A 33 -1.62 13.77 24.06
C SER A 33 -2.64 13.41 25.14
N ASP A 34 -3.57 12.49 24.83
CA ASP A 34 -4.64 12.09 25.74
C ASP A 34 -4.21 11.00 26.72
N HIS A 35 -3.20 10.23 26.35
CA HIS A 35 -2.67 9.11 27.15
C HIS A 35 -1.15 9.21 27.36
N PRO A 36 -0.66 10.29 28.01
CA PRO A 36 0.77 10.54 28.16
C PRO A 36 1.51 9.49 29.02
N GLU A 37 0.79 8.75 29.86
CA GLU A 37 1.30 7.67 30.70
C GLU A 37 1.63 6.39 29.93
N ALA A 38 0.92 6.13 28.82
CA ALA A 38 1.12 4.92 28.01
C ALA A 38 2.52 4.88 27.34
N TRP A 39 3.13 6.05 27.11
CA TRP A 39 4.49 6.17 26.59
C TRP A 39 5.55 5.54 27.51
N ARG A 40 5.31 5.56 28.83
CA ARG A 40 6.26 5.09 29.83
C ARG A 40 6.23 3.57 30.04
N SER A 41 5.11 2.92 29.74
CA SER A 41 4.94 1.47 30.00
C SER A 41 5.68 0.60 28.99
N THR A 42 5.65 0.91 27.70
CA THR A 42 6.47 0.29 26.65
C THR A 42 6.59 1.26 25.48
N ARG A 43 7.77 1.36 24.85
CA ARG A 43 8.00 2.31 23.74
C ARG A 43 6.99 2.13 22.59
N SER A 44 6.55 0.90 22.33
CA SER A 44 5.65 0.61 21.21
C SER A 44 4.16 0.79 21.51
N ALA A 45 3.69 0.57 22.74
CA ALA A 45 2.25 0.63 23.05
C ALA A 45 1.73 2.05 23.30
N GLY A 46 2.60 2.98 23.71
CA GLY A 46 2.24 4.38 23.93
C GLY A 46 2.42 5.30 22.74
N CYS A 47 2.98 4.78 21.64
CA CYS A 47 3.11 5.51 20.38
C CYS A 47 1.76 5.60 19.67
N CYS A 48 1.47 6.75 19.08
CA CYS A 48 0.34 6.87 18.16
C CYS A 48 0.68 6.23 16.81
N ASN A 49 0.26 4.99 16.58
CA ASN A 49 0.55 4.22 15.37
C ASN A 49 -0.72 3.72 14.65
N PHE A 50 -1.89 4.21 15.04
CA PHE A 50 -3.16 3.89 14.38
C PHE A 50 -3.76 5.13 13.73
N PHE A 51 -4.54 4.96 12.67
CA PHE A 51 -5.26 6.02 11.99
C PHE A 51 -6.70 5.60 11.74
N CYS A 52 -7.66 6.47 12.07
CA CYS A 52 -9.08 6.22 11.83
C CYS A 52 -9.50 6.89 10.52
N THR A 53 -9.96 6.11 9.54
CA THR A 53 -10.39 6.67 8.24
C THR A 53 -11.74 7.38 8.34
N THR A 54 -12.61 6.96 9.27
CA THR A 54 -13.91 7.59 9.53
C THR A 54 -13.75 8.98 10.14
N CYS A 55 -12.87 9.12 11.14
CA CYS A 55 -12.64 10.40 11.81
C CYS A 55 -11.65 11.29 11.04
N ALA A 56 -10.73 10.68 10.29
CA ALA A 56 -9.66 11.36 9.55
C ALA A 56 -8.90 12.41 10.40
N GLY A 57 -8.67 12.08 11.67
CA GLY A 57 -8.09 12.96 12.69
C GLY A 57 -6.60 12.71 12.94
N ARG A 58 -6.17 12.95 14.18
CA ARG A 58 -4.79 12.69 14.64
C ARG A 58 -4.48 11.18 14.67
N ALA A 59 -3.19 10.85 14.75
CA ALA A 59 -2.75 9.49 15.04
C ALA A 59 -3.22 9.05 16.44
N LEU A 60 -3.63 7.78 16.53
CA LEU A 60 -4.24 7.16 17.71
C LEU A 60 -3.27 6.15 18.33
N CYS A 61 -3.26 6.05 19.66
CA CYS A 61 -2.61 4.95 20.36
C CYS A 61 -3.60 3.81 20.63
N SER A 62 -3.13 2.69 21.17
CA SER A 62 -3.98 1.53 21.48
C SER A 62 -5.15 1.84 22.43
N ARG A 63 -4.99 2.80 23.34
CA ARG A 63 -6.05 3.23 24.28
C ARG A 63 -7.13 4.06 23.60
N CYS A 64 -6.76 4.89 22.62
CA CYS A 64 -7.71 5.70 21.86
C CYS A 64 -8.68 4.83 21.05
N LEU A 65 -8.35 3.57 20.76
CA LEU A 65 -9.22 2.70 19.96
C LEU A 65 -10.58 2.43 20.62
N GLY A 66 -10.69 2.55 21.95
CA GLY A 66 -11.96 2.40 22.67
C GLY A 66 -13.03 3.41 22.21
N ASP A 67 -12.63 4.65 21.93
CA ASP A 67 -13.53 5.71 21.45
C ASP A 67 -13.84 5.61 19.95
N HIS A 68 -13.22 4.65 19.27
CA HIS A 68 -13.35 4.40 17.83
C HIS A 68 -13.95 3.02 17.54
N ALA A 69 -14.77 2.50 18.46
CA ALA A 69 -15.48 1.25 18.26
C ALA A 69 -16.38 1.32 17.02
N GLY A 70 -16.19 0.39 16.07
CA GLY A 70 -16.93 0.34 14.82
C GLY A 70 -16.43 1.30 13.73
N HIS A 71 -15.32 2.01 13.97
CA HIS A 71 -14.64 2.77 12.91
C HIS A 71 -13.60 1.93 12.19
N GLU A 72 -13.32 2.32 10.94
CA GLU A 72 -12.26 1.72 10.12
C GLU A 72 -10.90 2.25 10.57
N ILE A 73 -10.04 1.36 11.05
CA ILE A 73 -8.73 1.69 11.61
C ILE A 73 -7.62 1.05 10.78
N ILE A 74 -6.64 1.87 10.39
CA ILE A 74 -5.41 1.44 9.74
C ILE A 74 -4.28 1.41 10.76
N GLN A 75 -3.54 0.30 10.85
CA GLN A 75 -2.33 0.22 11.65
C GLN A 75 -1.09 0.63 10.85
N ILE A 76 -0.44 1.70 11.27
CA ILE A 76 0.81 2.17 10.71
C ILE A 76 1.98 1.46 11.37
N ARG A 77 2.92 1.04 10.54
CA ARG A 77 4.16 0.37 10.90
C ARG A 77 5.34 1.21 10.45
N LYS A 78 6.50 1.03 11.08
CA LYS A 78 7.71 1.78 10.78
C LYS A 78 8.82 0.84 10.34
N SER A 79 9.43 1.14 9.20
CA SER A 79 10.70 0.54 8.79
C SER A 79 11.73 1.66 8.67
N SER A 80 12.75 1.62 9.53
CA SER A 80 13.74 2.69 9.69
C SER A 80 13.08 4.05 9.96
N SER A 81 13.04 4.93 8.96
CA SER A 81 12.51 6.29 9.00
C SER A 81 11.17 6.44 8.27
N HIS A 82 10.62 5.37 7.68
CA HIS A 82 9.45 5.47 6.81
C HIS A 82 8.25 4.72 7.37
N CYS A 83 7.09 5.36 7.25
CA CYS A 83 5.80 4.77 7.56
C CYS A 83 5.35 3.86 6.41
N LEU A 84 4.85 2.70 6.79
CA LEU A 84 4.31 1.71 5.88
C LEU A 84 3.06 1.09 6.47
N VAL A 85 2.26 0.52 5.59
CA VAL A 85 1.01 -0.15 5.92
C VAL A 85 0.94 -1.44 5.11
N LYS A 86 0.41 -2.49 5.73
CA LYS A 86 0.24 -3.75 5.02
C LYS A 86 -0.89 -3.63 4.01
N VAL A 87 -0.79 -4.33 2.89
CA VAL A 87 -1.82 -4.33 1.85
C VAL A 87 -3.14 -4.90 2.40
N GLU A 88 -3.08 -5.89 3.29
CA GLU A 88 -4.26 -6.47 3.94
C GLU A 88 -5.12 -5.41 4.65
N ASP A 89 -4.50 -4.43 5.30
CA ASP A 89 -5.18 -3.36 6.03
C ASP A 89 -5.76 -2.27 5.09
N LEU A 90 -5.40 -2.27 3.81
CA LEU A 90 -5.77 -1.23 2.84
C LEU A 90 -6.65 -1.71 1.68
N HIS A 91 -6.58 -2.98 1.29
CA HIS A 91 -7.13 -3.43 0.01
C HIS A 91 -8.62 -3.14 -0.16
N HIS A 92 -9.40 -3.20 0.93
CA HIS A 92 -10.83 -2.89 0.95
C HIS A 92 -11.14 -1.39 1.01
N LEU A 93 -10.15 -0.57 1.36
CA LEU A 93 -10.27 0.88 1.50
C LEU A 93 -9.74 1.66 0.29
N LEU A 94 -8.70 1.12 -0.36
CA LEU A 94 -7.97 1.78 -1.44
C LEU A 94 -7.46 0.77 -2.45
N ASN A 95 -7.58 1.11 -3.73
CA ASN A 95 -6.82 0.43 -4.77
C ASN A 95 -5.34 0.82 -4.69
N VAL A 96 -4.52 -0.13 -4.25
CA VAL A 96 -3.06 0.02 -4.15
C VAL A 96 -2.31 -0.46 -5.40
N SER A 97 -3.02 -0.80 -6.49
CA SER A 97 -2.39 -1.15 -7.76
C SER A 97 -1.50 -0.03 -8.28
N LEU A 98 -0.48 -0.41 -9.07
CA LEU A 98 0.55 0.47 -9.63
C LEU A 98 1.50 1.08 -8.57
N VAL A 99 1.31 0.77 -7.29
CA VAL A 99 2.24 1.12 -6.22
C VAL A 99 3.14 -0.07 -5.92
N GLN A 100 4.44 0.17 -5.88
CA GLN A 100 5.39 -0.88 -5.56
C GLN A 100 5.14 -1.44 -4.15
N THR A 101 4.92 -2.75 -4.12
CA THR A 101 4.71 -3.52 -2.89
C THR A 101 6.01 -4.21 -2.49
N TYR A 102 6.26 -4.28 -1.19
CA TYR A 102 7.41 -4.95 -0.61
C TYR A 102 6.94 -6.04 0.35
N ILE A 103 7.62 -7.19 0.35
CA ILE A 103 7.39 -8.23 1.35
C ILE A 103 8.13 -7.84 2.63
N ILE A 104 7.39 -7.52 3.68
CA ILE A 104 7.93 -7.13 4.99
C ILE A 104 7.37 -8.07 6.05
N ASN A 105 8.25 -8.80 6.74
CA ASN A 105 7.88 -9.85 7.69
C ASN A 105 6.90 -10.86 7.09
N GLY A 106 7.13 -11.26 5.84
CA GLY A 106 6.30 -12.24 5.11
C GLY A 106 4.98 -11.70 4.56
N ALA A 107 4.63 -10.43 4.78
CA ALA A 107 3.38 -9.83 4.29
C ALA A 107 3.64 -8.71 3.28
N PRO A 108 2.80 -8.55 2.24
CA PRO A 108 2.88 -7.43 1.32
C PRO A 108 2.55 -6.11 2.03
N ALA A 109 3.39 -5.10 1.83
CA ALA A 109 3.23 -3.77 2.39
C ALA A 109 3.65 -2.67 1.42
N VAL A 110 3.01 -1.51 1.56
CA VAL A 110 3.27 -0.31 0.76
C VAL A 110 3.74 0.83 1.68
N PHE A 111 4.59 1.70 1.14
CA PHE A 111 5.05 2.90 1.86
C PHE A 111 4.03 4.02 1.72
N LEU A 112 3.84 4.79 2.80
CA LEU A 112 2.96 5.96 2.78
C LEU A 112 3.57 7.07 1.94
N ASP A 113 4.82 7.46 2.23
CA ASP A 113 5.48 8.60 1.59
C ASP A 113 6.72 8.18 0.80
N GLU A 114 7.19 9.09 -0.05
CA GLU A 114 8.44 8.91 -0.78
C GLU A 114 9.60 8.63 0.18
N ARG A 115 10.49 7.74 -0.26
CA ARG A 115 11.72 7.49 0.47
C ARG A 115 12.80 8.35 -0.16
N SER A 116 13.32 9.32 0.59
CA SER A 116 14.43 10.14 0.13
C SER A 116 15.60 9.21 -0.21
N MET A 117 15.95 9.17 -1.49
CA MET A 117 17.21 8.56 -1.91
C MET A 117 18.28 9.61 -1.76
N SER A 118 19.27 9.36 -0.90
CA SER A 118 20.47 10.18 -0.73
C SER A 118 21.43 10.14 -1.95
N GLY A 119 20.95 9.77 -3.13
CA GLY A 119 21.73 9.75 -4.36
C GLY A 119 20.83 9.93 -5.56
N LYS A 120 21.04 11.03 -6.31
CA LYS A 120 20.50 11.20 -7.66
C LYS A 120 21.14 10.13 -8.55
N GLY A 121 20.33 9.20 -9.05
CA GLY A 121 20.76 8.22 -10.04
C GLY A 121 19.84 7.02 -10.12
N LYS A 122 19.58 6.54 -11.34
CA LYS A 122 19.01 5.21 -11.60
C LYS A 122 19.77 4.19 -10.77
N LYS A 123 19.09 3.51 -9.85
CA LYS A 123 19.69 2.34 -9.21
C LYS A 123 19.98 1.30 -10.30
N PRO A 124 21.20 0.74 -10.39
CA PRO A 124 21.47 -0.37 -11.28
C PRO A 124 20.47 -1.50 -10.99
N GLY A 125 19.78 -2.01 -12.02
CA GLY A 125 18.76 -3.06 -11.89
C GLY A 125 17.34 -2.60 -11.52
N ALA A 126 17.02 -1.31 -11.66
CA ALA A 126 15.63 -0.86 -11.66
C ALA A 126 14.97 -1.17 -13.02
N GLU A 127 13.78 -1.78 -12.99
CA GLU A 127 12.99 -2.10 -14.18
C GLU A 127 12.34 -0.84 -14.76
N THR A 128 11.75 -0.03 -13.87
CA THR A 128 11.08 1.22 -14.19
C THR A 128 11.45 2.31 -13.17
N GLU A 129 10.98 3.54 -13.37
CA GLU A 129 11.15 4.65 -12.44
C GLU A 129 9.79 5.16 -11.97
N CYS A 130 9.73 5.59 -10.71
CA CYS A 130 8.59 6.27 -10.15
C CYS A 130 8.34 7.55 -10.94
N GLU A 131 7.14 7.70 -11.47
CA GLU A 131 6.83 8.83 -12.35
C GLU A 131 6.82 10.17 -11.63
N GLU A 132 6.63 10.18 -10.31
CA GLU A 132 6.62 11.42 -9.51
C GLU A 132 7.98 11.82 -8.94
N CYS A 133 8.77 10.86 -8.45
CA CYS A 133 10.02 11.15 -7.74
C CYS A 133 11.28 10.61 -8.42
N GLY A 134 11.14 9.97 -9.59
CA GLY A 134 12.25 9.42 -10.38
C GLY A 134 12.95 8.23 -9.73
N ARG A 135 12.37 7.65 -8.67
CA ARG A 135 12.99 6.56 -7.92
C ARG A 135 12.86 5.24 -8.69
N GLY A 136 13.97 4.53 -8.89
CA GLY A 136 13.94 3.19 -9.49
C GLY A 136 13.02 2.20 -8.74
N LEU A 137 12.16 1.52 -9.50
CA LEU A 137 11.20 0.53 -9.06
C LEU A 137 11.68 -0.89 -9.39
N GLN A 138 11.27 -1.87 -8.59
CA GLN A 138 11.65 -3.28 -8.79
C GLN A 138 10.62 -4.07 -9.60
N ASP A 139 9.40 -3.55 -9.70
CA ASP A 139 8.29 -4.20 -10.37
C ASP A 139 7.95 -3.38 -11.62
N ALA A 140 8.02 -4.01 -12.79
CA ALA A 140 7.71 -3.39 -14.06
C ALA A 140 6.23 -2.97 -14.18
N GLY A 141 5.34 -3.61 -13.41
CA GLY A 141 3.92 -3.23 -13.32
C GLY A 141 3.64 -2.04 -12.41
N SER A 142 4.65 -1.54 -11.70
CA SER A 142 4.51 -0.40 -10.79
C SER A 142 4.91 0.92 -11.46
N LEU A 143 4.14 1.97 -11.20
CA LEU A 143 4.41 3.35 -11.65
C LEU A 143 4.81 4.28 -10.50
N PHE A 144 4.45 3.91 -9.26
CA PHE A 144 4.67 4.73 -8.07
C PHE A 144 5.41 3.96 -6.99
N CYS A 145 6.28 4.65 -6.25
CA CYS A 145 7.06 4.02 -5.17
C CYS A 145 6.36 4.02 -3.80
N SER A 146 5.29 4.81 -3.65
CA SER A 146 4.53 5.03 -2.41
C SER A 146 3.11 5.53 -2.72
N LEU A 147 2.22 5.49 -1.71
CA LEU A 147 0.87 6.04 -1.83
C LEU A 147 0.88 7.56 -2.05
N GLY A 148 1.82 8.27 -1.42
CA GLY A 148 2.00 9.71 -1.59
C GLY A 148 2.40 10.09 -3.01
N CYS A 149 3.28 9.33 -3.65
CA CYS A 149 3.57 9.51 -5.08
C CYS A 149 2.32 9.26 -5.92
N LYS A 150 1.59 8.15 -5.69
CA LYS A 150 0.36 7.89 -6.44
C LYS A 150 -0.69 9.00 -6.28
N ALA A 151 -0.83 9.56 -5.06
CA ALA A 151 -1.76 10.66 -4.79
C ALA A 151 -1.40 11.94 -5.56
N LYS A 152 -0.12 12.33 -5.56
CA LYS A 152 0.36 13.48 -6.35
C LYS A 152 0.15 13.26 -7.85
N GLY A 153 0.45 12.05 -8.34
CA GLY A 153 0.30 11.71 -9.75
C GLY A 153 -1.15 11.69 -10.25
N ILE A 154 -2.16 11.56 -9.39
CA ILE A 154 -3.57 11.68 -9.81
C ILE A 154 -3.98 13.15 -9.97
N GLU A 155 -3.48 14.04 -9.10
CA GLU A 155 -3.84 15.46 -9.12
C GLU A 155 -3.39 16.15 -10.42
N ASP A 156 -2.28 15.69 -11.02
CA ASP A 156 -1.67 16.31 -12.21
C ASP A 156 -1.96 15.60 -13.55
N ARG A 157 -2.73 14.49 -13.57
CA ARG A 157 -2.87 13.62 -14.77
C ARG A 157 -4.30 13.43 -15.26
N LEU A 158 -4.42 13.30 -16.57
CA LEU A 158 -5.63 12.87 -17.29
C LEU A 158 -5.67 11.34 -17.55
N ASP A 159 -4.73 10.57 -16.98
CA ASP A 159 -4.77 9.12 -17.08
C ASP A 159 -5.76 8.56 -16.05
N PHE A 160 -6.89 8.05 -16.56
CA PHE A 160 -7.96 7.47 -15.75
C PHE A 160 -7.65 6.05 -15.25
N ASN A 161 -6.56 5.43 -15.71
CA ASN A 161 -6.12 4.12 -15.22
C ASN A 161 -5.50 4.21 -13.82
N VAL A 162 -5.03 5.39 -13.41
CA VAL A 162 -4.50 5.62 -12.06
C VAL A 162 -5.65 6.09 -11.16
N SER A 163 -6.07 5.22 -10.24
CA SER A 163 -7.21 5.48 -9.35
C SER A 163 -6.99 4.83 -7.98
N PHE A 164 -7.59 5.42 -6.94
CA PHE A 164 -7.74 4.81 -5.62
C PHE A 164 -9.06 4.07 -5.42
N ALA A 165 -9.97 4.11 -6.40
CA ALA A 165 -11.23 3.39 -6.36
C ALA A 165 -10.98 1.88 -6.31
N VAL A 166 -11.50 1.22 -5.28
CA VAL A 166 -11.50 -0.24 -5.13
C VAL A 166 -12.41 -0.82 -6.21
N ASP A 167 -11.94 -1.82 -6.96
CA ASP A 167 -12.79 -2.54 -7.92
C ASP A 167 -13.59 -3.60 -7.16
N PRO A 168 -14.92 -3.49 -7.06
CA PRO A 168 -15.75 -4.45 -6.33
C PRO A 168 -15.74 -5.87 -6.95
N ARG A 169 -15.14 -6.06 -8.14
CA ARG A 169 -15.10 -7.34 -8.85
C ARG A 169 -13.86 -8.19 -8.57
N ARG A 170 -12.85 -7.66 -7.83
CA ARG A 170 -11.59 -8.37 -7.56
C ARG A 170 -11.61 -9.29 -6.34
N ASP A 171 -12.62 -9.21 -5.47
CA ASP A 171 -12.76 -10.10 -4.30
C ASP A 171 -13.25 -11.52 -4.64
N SER A 172 -13.50 -11.82 -5.91
CA SER A 172 -14.03 -13.12 -6.38
C SER A 172 -13.01 -14.03 -7.08
N SER A 173 -11.70 -13.72 -7.04
CA SER A 173 -10.66 -14.59 -7.60
C SER A 173 -9.73 -15.14 -6.50
N GLY A 174 -10.28 -15.98 -5.64
CA GLY A 174 -9.52 -16.90 -4.79
C GLY A 174 -9.90 -18.33 -5.17
N GLU A 175 -8.89 -19.11 -5.57
CA GLU A 175 -8.92 -20.57 -5.82
C GLU A 175 -9.66 -20.95 -7.14
N GLU A 176 -9.10 -21.65 -8.12
CA GLU A 176 -8.38 -22.92 -8.08
C GLU A 176 -7.34 -22.99 -9.22
N SER A 177 -6.11 -23.41 -8.93
CA SER A 177 -5.21 -23.95 -9.97
C SER A 177 -5.31 -25.46 -9.94
N GLU A 178 -6.20 -26.00 -10.77
CA GLU A 178 -6.22 -27.42 -11.12
C GLU A 178 -4.93 -27.76 -11.86
N SER A 179 -4.03 -28.51 -11.23
CA SER A 179 -2.92 -29.16 -11.94
C SER A 179 -3.36 -30.55 -12.39
N ALA A 180 -3.86 -30.63 -13.62
CA ALA A 180 -3.97 -31.86 -14.36
C ALA A 180 -3.08 -31.76 -15.60
N SER A 181 -2.06 -32.63 -15.69
CA SER A 181 -1.64 -33.19 -16.97
C SER A 181 -0.83 -34.45 -16.72
N ASP A 182 -1.37 -35.51 -17.29
CA ASP A 182 -0.98 -36.91 -17.33
C ASP A 182 0.42 -37.19 -17.91
N ASP A 183 0.81 -38.43 -17.66
CA ASP A 183 1.99 -39.18 -18.09
C ASP A 183 2.32 -39.06 -19.58
N GLU A 184 3.62 -39.08 -19.90
CA GLU A 184 4.12 -39.84 -21.06
C GLU A 184 5.38 -40.64 -20.67
N ASP A 185 5.22 -41.96 -20.80
CA ASP A 185 6.24 -43.01 -20.78
C ASP A 185 7.32 -42.80 -21.87
N SER A 186 8.56 -43.22 -21.57
CA SER A 186 9.27 -44.26 -22.36
C SER A 186 10.75 -44.38 -21.93
N GLU A 187 11.06 -45.54 -21.36
CA GLU A 187 12.21 -46.47 -21.59
C GLU A 187 13.52 -45.89 -22.21
N ASP A 188 14.74 -46.25 -21.81
CA ASP A 188 15.22 -47.60 -21.54
C ASP A 188 16.71 -47.64 -21.09
N LEU A 189 17.11 -48.78 -20.51
CA LEU A 189 18.44 -49.43 -20.42
C LEU A 189 19.57 -48.98 -19.44
N ASN A 190 19.73 -49.83 -18.41
CA ASN A 190 20.95 -50.53 -17.96
C ASN A 190 22.24 -49.75 -17.63
N LEU A 191 22.65 -49.80 -16.34
CA LEU A 191 23.95 -50.38 -15.93
C LEU A 191 24.06 -50.57 -14.40
N THR A 192 23.77 -51.77 -13.88
CA THR A 192 24.23 -52.13 -12.52
C THR A 192 25.64 -52.71 -12.63
N ARG A 193 26.57 -52.05 -11.93
CA ARG A 193 28.00 -52.33 -11.88
C ARG A 193 28.31 -52.96 -10.52
N VAL A 194 29.04 -54.08 -10.57
CA VAL A 194 29.76 -54.82 -9.51
C VAL A 194 28.91 -55.60 -8.50
#